data_AF-A0AAV9N3G5-F1
#
_entry.id   AF-A0AAV9N3G5-F1
#
_cell.length_a   1.000
_cell.length_b   1.000
_cell.length_c   1.000
_cell.angle_alpha   90.00
_cell.angle_beta   90.00
_cell.angle_gamma   90.00
#
_symmetry.space_group_name_H-M   'P 1'
#
loop_
_entity.id
_entity.type
_entity.pdbx_description
1 polymer ?
#
loop_
_entity_poly.entity_id
_entity_poly.type
_entity_poly.pdbx_seq_one_letter_code
_entity_poly.pdbx_strand_id
1 'polypeptide(L)'
;MPCPWSRRCNAASDNSIRLADTLPSPTSAPDVEDWKTVRRHHLRKMRKQVRSIVLFMALMEAFRVGPIQLVYAGKHGYPEAGPEDFGIAHTVGYIFSWLYVCAFMIVWVPLFSWWVPDTKSTPQEPSNLEKVSKVLKDFNMILLPFCVGVSLLEHFYYTVCAFIYVDSRKIGSKTSPANTRKNWMVRLFFLIGIAISTSTGYGAFQILATMDLAHVKPIEYAVVVIPFQVNFGVFLGTIMQFRMEKRIARKEAMKLAAVKYEQATVDEKQALLDV
;
A
#
# COMPACT_ATOMS: atom_id res chain seq x y z
N MET A 1 19.08 32.92 11.39
CA MET A 1 19.29 31.93 10.31
C MET A 1 18.47 30.69 10.63
N PRO A 2 17.40 30.36 9.89
CA PRO A 2 16.60 29.17 10.17
C PRO A 2 17.14 27.93 9.44
N CYS A 3 17.18 26.80 10.14
CA CYS A 3 17.81 25.55 9.70
C CYS A 3 17.05 24.88 8.53
N PRO A 4 17.74 24.29 7.52
CA PRO A 4 17.09 23.85 6.26
C PRO A 4 16.36 22.49 6.32
N TRP A 5 16.28 21.83 7.48
CA TRP A 5 16.03 20.38 7.55
C TRP A 5 14.66 20.01 8.15
N SER A 6 13.70 20.94 8.18
CA SER A 6 12.32 20.65 8.57
C SER A 6 11.31 21.12 7.50
N ARG A 7 11.15 20.31 6.45
CA ARG A 7 10.10 20.52 5.42
C ARG A 7 8.67 20.56 5.97
N ARG A 8 8.46 20.22 7.25
CA ARG A 8 7.14 20.26 7.91
C ARG A 8 6.78 21.62 8.50
N CYS A 9 7.73 22.54 8.73
CA CYS A 9 7.42 23.83 9.33
C CYS A 9 7.13 24.93 8.29
N ASN A 10 7.69 24.85 7.08
CA ASN A 10 7.48 25.87 6.04
C ASN A 10 6.10 25.80 5.36
N ALA A 11 5.32 24.74 5.58
CA ALA A 11 3.93 24.69 5.09
C ALA A 11 2.95 25.52 5.93
N ALA A 12 3.36 25.96 7.12
CA ALA A 12 2.53 26.76 8.02
C ALA A 12 2.79 28.27 7.86
N SER A 13 4.00 28.70 7.47
CA SER A 13 4.33 30.13 7.38
C SER A 13 3.86 30.82 6.10
N ASP A 14 3.80 30.11 4.97
CA ASP A 14 3.44 30.70 3.66
C ASP A 14 1.95 31.05 3.51
N ASN A 15 1.09 30.62 4.45
CA ASN A 15 -0.35 30.93 4.44
C ASN A 15 -0.73 32.16 5.28
N SER A 16 0.23 32.85 5.91
CA SER A 16 -0.08 33.83 6.97
C SER A 16 0.06 35.32 6.61
N ILE A 17 0.43 35.69 5.38
CA ILE A 17 0.74 37.11 5.05
C ILE A 17 -0.18 37.76 3.99
N ARG A 18 -1.25 37.11 3.51
CA ARG A 18 -2.25 37.79 2.64
C ARG A 18 -3.69 37.41 2.97
N LEU A 19 -4.16 37.85 4.14
CA LEU A 19 -5.59 37.82 4.48
C LEU A 19 -5.93 38.95 5.45
N ALA A 20 -5.80 40.18 4.97
CA ALA A 20 -6.57 41.32 5.46
C ALA A 20 -7.31 41.85 4.22
N ASP A 21 -8.60 42.12 4.37
CA ASP A 21 -9.56 42.58 3.35
C ASP A 21 -10.34 41.53 2.53
N THR A 22 -10.96 40.56 3.21
CA THR A 22 -12.28 40.08 2.74
C THR A 22 -13.26 39.90 3.91
N LEU A 23 -14.44 40.50 3.75
CA LEU A 23 -15.60 40.53 4.67
C LEU A 23 -16.03 39.15 5.19
N PRO A 24 -16.75 39.07 6.33
CA PRO A 24 -17.15 37.80 6.91
C PRO A 24 -18.36 37.23 6.16
N SER A 25 -18.30 35.96 5.77
CA SER A 25 -19.50 35.20 5.37
C SER A 25 -19.65 33.96 6.27
N PRO A 26 -20.76 33.84 7.03
CA PRO A 26 -20.97 32.77 7.98
C PRO A 26 -21.64 31.59 7.29
N THR A 27 -20.94 30.47 7.16
CA THR A 27 -21.61 29.15 7.18
C THR A 27 -20.58 28.08 7.49
N SER A 28 -20.86 27.34 8.56
CA SER A 28 -20.22 26.06 8.89
C SER A 28 -20.26 25.14 7.68
N ALA A 29 -19.21 25.14 6.85
CA ALA A 29 -19.03 24.11 5.85
C ALA A 29 -18.90 22.78 6.62
N PRO A 30 -19.70 21.76 6.32
CA PRO A 30 -19.53 20.46 6.95
C PRO A 30 -18.08 20.00 6.73
N ASP A 31 -17.56 19.27 7.70
CA ASP A 31 -16.21 18.69 7.78
C ASP A 31 -16.00 17.67 6.63
N VAL A 32 -15.97 18.16 5.39
CA VAL A 32 -15.95 17.40 4.14
C VAL A 32 -14.51 17.34 3.67
N GLU A 33 -13.89 16.18 3.83
CA GLU A 33 -12.53 15.96 3.34
C GLU A 33 -12.51 15.87 1.81
N ASP A 34 -11.45 16.41 1.19
CA ASP A 34 -11.19 16.29 -0.24
C ASP A 34 -11.11 14.80 -0.65
N TRP A 35 -11.73 14.45 -1.78
CA TRP A 35 -11.74 13.09 -2.32
C TRP A 35 -10.33 12.50 -2.44
N LYS A 36 -9.31 13.34 -2.69
CA LYS A 36 -7.90 12.94 -2.75
C LYS A 36 -7.36 12.45 -1.42
N THR A 37 -7.84 13.01 -0.31
CA THR A 37 -7.42 12.64 1.05
C THR A 37 -8.03 11.30 1.43
N VAL A 38 -9.34 11.15 1.24
CA VAL A 38 -10.07 9.88 1.41
C VAL A 38 -9.45 8.78 0.56
N ARG A 39 -9.13 9.09 -0.69
CA ARG A 39 -8.50 8.16 -1.62
C ARG A 39 -7.11 7.72 -1.16
N ARG A 40 -6.27 8.68 -0.77
CA ARG A 40 -4.93 8.39 -0.23
C ARG A 40 -5.02 7.54 1.04
N HIS A 41 -6.04 7.74 1.87
CA HIS A 41 -6.30 6.91 3.04
C HIS A 41 -6.55 5.45 2.63
N HIS A 42 -7.54 5.20 1.76
CA HIS A 42 -7.87 3.84 1.31
C HIS A 42 -6.68 3.14 0.64
N LEU A 43 -5.97 3.81 -0.28
CA LEU A 43 -4.77 3.25 -0.93
C LEU A 43 -3.65 2.93 0.06
N ARG A 44 -3.46 3.75 1.11
CA ARG A 44 -2.47 3.45 2.17
C ARG A 44 -2.89 2.22 2.97
N LYS A 45 -4.18 2.09 3.32
CA LYS A 45 -4.70 0.92 4.03
C LYS A 45 -4.58 -0.34 3.18
N MET A 46 -4.97 -0.31 1.91
CA MET A 46 -4.77 -1.41 0.97
C MET A 46 -3.30 -1.83 0.87
N ARG A 47 -2.37 -0.87 0.75
CA ARG A 47 -0.92 -1.16 0.71
C ARG A 47 -0.43 -1.76 2.02
N LYS A 48 -0.93 -1.29 3.17
CA LYS A 48 -0.61 -1.88 4.47
C LYS A 48 -1.04 -3.34 4.51
N GLN A 49 -2.26 -3.66 4.05
CA GLN A 49 -2.75 -5.03 4.03
C GLN A 49 -1.93 -5.94 3.12
N VAL A 50 -1.57 -5.50 1.90
CA VAL A 50 -0.69 -6.28 1.01
C VAL A 50 0.66 -6.56 1.68
N ARG A 51 1.26 -5.56 2.35
CA ARG A 51 2.52 -5.76 3.08
C ARG A 51 2.37 -6.72 4.25
N SER A 52 1.28 -6.64 4.99
CA SER A 52 0.95 -7.56 6.09
C SER A 52 0.78 -9.00 5.59
N ILE A 53 0.09 -9.20 4.47
CA ILE A 53 -0.06 -10.52 3.84
C ILE A 53 1.30 -11.11 3.46
N VAL A 54 2.15 -10.32 2.78
CA VAL A 54 3.51 -10.75 2.42
C VAL A 54 4.32 -11.12 3.66
N LEU A 55 4.25 -10.28 4.71
CA LEU A 55 4.94 -10.54 5.97
C LEU A 55 4.46 -11.85 6.63
N PHE A 56 3.14 -12.07 6.74
CA PHE A 56 2.59 -13.25 7.38
C PHE A 56 2.91 -14.53 6.59
N MET A 57 2.84 -14.50 5.27
CA MET A 57 3.25 -15.67 4.47
C MET A 57 4.75 -15.93 4.56
N ALA A 58 5.58 -14.90 4.56
CA ALA A 58 7.03 -15.06 4.77
C ALA A 58 7.36 -15.64 6.14
N LEU A 59 6.63 -15.22 7.19
CA LEU A 59 6.74 -15.79 8.53
C LEU A 59 6.31 -17.25 8.56
N MET A 60 5.22 -17.61 7.90
CA MET A 60 4.79 -19.01 7.78
C MET A 60 5.89 -19.88 7.15
N GLU A 61 6.54 -19.38 6.09
CA GLU A 61 7.61 -20.12 5.43
C GLU A 61 8.86 -20.23 6.32
N ALA A 62 9.22 -19.15 7.00
CA ALA A 62 10.32 -19.14 7.97
C ALA A 62 10.07 -20.10 9.16
N PHE A 63 8.82 -20.25 9.63
CA PHE A 63 8.48 -21.22 10.69
C PHE A 63 8.36 -22.65 10.18
N ARG A 64 7.97 -22.85 8.92
CA ARG A 64 7.88 -24.16 8.28
C ARG A 64 9.27 -24.80 8.16
N VAL A 65 10.19 -24.07 7.53
CA VAL A 65 11.56 -24.54 7.26
C VAL A 65 12.49 -24.29 8.46
N GLY A 66 12.31 -23.19 9.17
CA GLY A 66 13.18 -22.75 10.25
C GLY A 66 14.18 -21.68 9.77
N PRO A 67 14.36 -20.58 10.50
CA PRO A 67 15.08 -19.40 10.00
C PRO A 67 16.57 -19.68 9.73
N ILE A 68 17.22 -20.50 10.55
CA ILE A 68 18.64 -20.87 10.34
C ILE A 68 18.79 -21.75 9.11
N GLN A 69 17.90 -22.74 8.94
CA GLN A 69 17.91 -23.63 7.77
C GLN A 69 17.65 -22.86 6.48
N LEU A 70 16.77 -21.87 6.52
CA LEU A 70 16.44 -21.03 5.38
C LEU A 70 17.63 -20.17 4.92
N VAL A 71 18.44 -19.67 5.86
CA VAL A 71 19.65 -18.88 5.54
C VAL A 71 20.80 -19.75 5.01
N TYR A 72 20.97 -20.93 5.61
CA TYR A 72 22.08 -21.83 5.32
C TYR A 72 21.72 -23.00 4.40
N ALA A 73 20.57 -22.96 3.73
CA ALA A 73 20.14 -24.02 2.80
C ALA A 73 21.26 -24.36 1.80
N GLY A 74 21.60 -25.65 1.69
CA GLY A 74 22.70 -26.16 0.85
C GLY A 74 24.12 -25.78 1.30
N LYS A 75 24.28 -25.22 2.51
CA LYS A 75 25.56 -24.80 3.08
C LYS A 75 25.71 -25.33 4.51
N HIS A 76 26.96 -25.48 4.96
CA HIS A 76 27.29 -25.82 6.34
C HIS A 76 26.57 -27.07 6.90
N GLY A 77 26.30 -28.06 6.04
CA GLY A 77 25.65 -29.32 6.42
C GLY A 77 24.12 -29.27 6.49
N TYR A 78 23.49 -28.14 6.16
CA TYR A 78 22.03 -28.05 6.02
C TYR A 78 21.56 -28.60 4.67
N PRO A 79 20.37 -29.21 4.61
CA PRO A 79 19.81 -29.73 3.37
C PRO A 79 19.64 -28.62 2.32
N GLU A 80 19.72 -28.99 1.05
CA GLU A 80 19.38 -28.09 -0.06
C GLU A 80 17.89 -27.72 -0.01
N ALA A 81 17.57 -26.56 -0.56
CA ALA A 81 16.20 -26.09 -0.67
C ALA A 81 15.36 -27.11 -1.46
N GLY A 82 14.19 -27.46 -0.93
CA GLY A 82 13.28 -28.40 -1.56
C GLY A 82 12.70 -27.85 -2.87
N PRO A 83 12.07 -28.71 -3.70
CA PRO A 83 11.45 -28.28 -4.95
C PRO A 83 10.29 -27.29 -4.74
N GLU A 84 9.74 -27.23 -3.53
CA GLU A 84 8.68 -26.30 -3.13
C GLU A 84 9.22 -25.02 -2.48
N ASP A 85 10.54 -24.85 -2.34
CA ASP A 85 11.14 -23.72 -1.60
C ASP A 85 11.48 -22.55 -2.54
N PHE A 86 10.45 -22.05 -3.24
CA PHE A 86 10.52 -20.92 -4.16
C PHE A 86 9.32 -19.99 -4.00
N GLY A 87 9.39 -18.82 -4.63
CA GLY A 87 8.32 -17.82 -4.63
C GLY A 87 8.56 -16.66 -3.66
N ILE A 88 7.58 -15.77 -3.59
CA ILE A 88 7.65 -14.48 -2.90
C ILE A 88 7.80 -14.69 -1.39
N ALA A 89 7.02 -15.61 -0.80
CA ALA A 89 7.09 -15.84 0.64
C ALA A 89 8.45 -16.41 1.05
N HIS A 90 9.00 -17.31 0.25
CA HIS A 90 10.33 -17.89 0.47
C HIS A 90 11.43 -16.83 0.38
N THR A 91 11.45 -16.00 -0.67
CA THR A 91 12.45 -14.93 -0.82
C THR A 91 12.39 -13.91 0.31
N VAL A 92 11.19 -13.48 0.70
CA VAL A 92 11.01 -12.52 1.79
C VAL A 92 11.35 -13.17 3.14
N GLY A 93 10.98 -14.43 3.34
CA GLY A 93 11.33 -15.22 4.52
C GLY A 93 12.84 -15.38 4.67
N TYR A 94 13.57 -15.56 3.56
CA TYR A 94 15.04 -15.58 3.53
C TYR A 94 15.62 -14.27 4.03
N ILE A 95 15.15 -13.13 3.54
CA ILE A 95 15.65 -11.82 3.96
C ILE A 95 15.43 -11.61 5.46
N PHE A 96 14.23 -11.93 5.98
CA PHE A 96 13.95 -11.79 7.41
C PHE A 96 14.77 -12.75 8.27
N SER A 97 14.92 -13.99 7.83
CA SER A 97 15.72 -14.99 8.53
C SER A 97 17.20 -14.61 8.56
N TRP A 98 17.71 -14.04 7.45
CA TRP A 98 19.07 -13.53 7.37
C TRP A 98 19.28 -12.35 8.33
N LEU A 99 18.37 -11.37 8.33
CA LEU A 99 18.42 -10.25 9.28
C LEU A 99 18.36 -10.74 10.73
N TYR A 100 17.51 -11.74 11.02
CA TYR A 100 17.42 -12.37 12.33
C TYR A 100 18.76 -13.00 12.74
N VAL A 101 19.37 -13.80 11.86
CA VAL A 101 20.69 -14.42 12.12
C VAL A 101 21.76 -13.35 12.31
N CYS A 102 21.80 -12.29 11.48
CA CYS A 102 22.75 -11.19 11.66
C CYS A 102 22.57 -10.50 13.01
N ALA A 103 21.33 -10.17 13.41
CA ALA A 103 21.06 -9.56 14.70
C ALA A 103 21.46 -10.49 15.86
N PHE A 104 21.17 -11.78 15.75
CA PHE A 104 21.56 -12.79 16.72
C PHE A 104 23.09 -12.90 16.84
N MET A 105 23.82 -12.94 15.72
CA MET A 105 25.28 -13.04 15.73
C MET A 105 25.95 -11.77 16.28
N ILE A 106 25.40 -10.58 16.00
CA ILE A 106 25.98 -9.30 16.46
C ILE A 106 25.65 -9.01 17.92
N VAL A 107 24.44 -9.34 18.37
CA VAL A 107 23.96 -8.96 19.71
C VAL A 107 24.12 -10.13 20.67
N TRP A 108 23.59 -11.30 20.32
CA TRP A 108 23.46 -12.40 21.26
C TRP A 108 24.78 -13.14 21.49
N VAL A 109 25.50 -13.48 20.43
CA VAL A 109 26.77 -14.24 20.53
C VAL A 109 27.82 -13.52 21.41
N PRO A 110 28.14 -12.22 21.21
CA PRO A 110 29.13 -11.56 22.06
C PRO A 110 28.65 -11.36 23.50
N LEU A 111 27.34 -11.16 23.74
CA LEU A 111 26.82 -10.89 25.09
C LEU A 111 26.58 -12.15 25.92
N PHE A 112 26.27 -13.28 25.27
CA PHE A 112 25.76 -14.49 25.93
C PHE A 112 26.49 -15.77 25.53
N SER A 113 27.56 -15.72 24.74
CA SER A 113 28.37 -16.91 24.38
C SER A 113 28.84 -17.71 25.60
N TRP A 114 29.11 -17.05 26.72
CA TRP A 114 29.51 -17.67 27.99
C TRP A 114 28.37 -18.41 28.72
N TRP A 115 27.10 -18.16 28.34
CA TRP A 115 25.91 -18.74 28.96
C TRP A 115 25.31 -19.89 28.14
N VAL A 116 25.81 -20.14 26.92
CA VAL A 116 25.34 -21.25 26.08
C VAL A 116 25.92 -22.56 26.63
N PRO A 117 25.09 -23.49 27.15
CA PRO A 117 25.60 -24.76 27.63
C PRO A 117 26.20 -25.56 26.47
N ASP A 118 27.37 -26.18 26.68
CA ASP A 118 27.93 -27.13 25.73
C ASP A 118 26.91 -28.24 25.48
N THR A 119 26.38 -28.32 24.26
CA THR A 119 25.45 -29.38 23.83
C THR A 119 26.21 -30.69 23.59
N LYS A 120 26.82 -31.20 24.65
CA LYS A 120 27.36 -32.56 24.73
C LYS A 120 26.61 -33.31 25.83
N SER A 121 25.35 -33.63 25.58
CA SER A 121 24.68 -34.71 26.32
C SER A 121 23.40 -35.14 25.61
N THR A 122 23.46 -36.39 25.16
CA THR A 122 22.45 -37.46 25.21
C THR A 122 20.94 -37.10 25.08
N PRO A 123 20.21 -37.77 24.17
CA PRO A 123 18.78 -37.58 23.98
C PRO A 123 18.00 -38.19 25.15
N GLN A 124 17.50 -37.35 26.06
CA GLN A 124 16.67 -37.81 27.18
C GLN A 124 15.47 -36.89 27.34
N GLU A 125 14.34 -37.36 26.81
CA GLU A 125 12.97 -36.83 26.86
C GLU A 125 12.76 -35.39 26.36
N PRO A 126 11.64 -35.11 25.65
CA PRO A 126 11.39 -33.76 25.15
C PRO A 126 11.21 -32.83 26.34
N SER A 127 12.20 -31.96 26.53
CA SER A 127 12.17 -30.96 27.59
C SER A 127 10.86 -30.17 27.51
N ASN A 128 10.37 -29.64 28.64
CA ASN A 128 9.16 -28.81 28.65
C ASN A 128 9.22 -27.66 27.63
N LEU A 129 10.44 -27.20 27.30
CA LEU A 129 10.72 -26.19 26.29
C LEU A 129 10.41 -26.66 24.86
N GLU A 130 10.67 -27.92 24.53
CA GLU A 130 10.30 -28.53 23.24
C GLU A 130 8.79 -28.71 23.12
N LYS A 131 8.12 -29.12 24.21
CA LYS A 131 6.65 -29.23 24.25
C LYS A 131 5.99 -27.86 24.03
N VAL A 132 6.47 -26.82 24.73
CA VAL A 132 5.99 -25.44 24.56
C VAL A 132 6.29 -24.92 23.16
N SER A 133 7.50 -25.14 22.63
CA SER A 133 7.89 -24.74 21.27
C SER A 133 6.99 -25.39 20.21
N LYS A 134 6.67 -26.68 20.37
CA LYS A 134 5.77 -27.41 19.47
C LYS A 134 4.34 -26.84 19.52
N VAL A 135 3.80 -26.63 20.71
CA VAL A 135 2.46 -26.01 20.87
C VAL A 135 2.43 -24.59 20.29
N LEU A 136 3.47 -23.80 20.49
CA LEU A 136 3.58 -22.45 19.94
C LEU A 136 3.66 -22.46 18.41
N LYS A 137 4.39 -23.43 17.84
CA LYS A 137 4.48 -23.64 16.40
C LYS A 137 3.12 -24.04 15.82
N ASP A 138 2.42 -24.99 16.44
CA ASP A 138 1.11 -25.46 16.00
C ASP A 138 0.07 -24.34 16.06
N PHE A 139 0.06 -23.56 17.15
CA PHE A 139 -0.80 -22.39 17.28
C PHE A 139 -0.51 -21.32 16.21
N ASN A 140 0.77 -21.02 15.97
CA ASN A 140 1.17 -20.06 14.93
C ASN A 140 0.82 -20.54 13.52
N MET A 141 0.88 -21.85 13.26
CA MET A 141 0.47 -22.43 11.98
C MET A 141 -1.03 -22.27 11.70
N ILE A 142 -1.86 -22.09 12.73
CA ILE A 142 -3.30 -21.80 12.58
C ILE A 142 -3.55 -20.28 12.55
N LEU A 143 -2.88 -19.54 13.43
CA LEU A 143 -3.07 -18.09 13.59
C LEU A 143 -2.62 -17.31 12.35
N LEU A 144 -1.49 -17.68 11.74
CA LEU A 144 -0.95 -16.94 10.59
C LEU A 144 -1.85 -17.00 9.34
N PRO A 145 -2.35 -18.17 8.90
CA PRO A 145 -3.36 -18.24 7.83
C PRO A 145 -4.62 -17.45 8.16
N PHE A 146 -5.08 -17.48 9.42
CA PHE A 146 -6.24 -16.69 9.85
C PHE A 146 -5.99 -15.18 9.69
N CYS A 147 -4.83 -14.69 10.13
CA CYS A 147 -4.42 -13.29 9.95
C CYS A 147 -4.30 -12.88 8.47
N VAL A 148 -3.82 -13.78 7.61
CA VAL A 148 -3.81 -13.56 6.14
C VAL A 148 -5.24 -13.41 5.63
N GLY A 149 -6.16 -14.28 6.04
CA GLY A 149 -7.59 -14.21 5.69
C GLY A 149 -8.24 -12.89 6.11
N VAL A 150 -8.03 -12.46 7.35
CA VAL A 150 -8.54 -11.15 7.84
C VAL A 150 -7.94 -9.99 7.04
N SER A 151 -6.64 -10.04 6.73
CA SER A 151 -5.97 -8.99 5.93
C SER A 151 -6.52 -8.91 4.49
N LEU A 152 -6.84 -10.06 3.89
CA LEU A 152 -7.50 -10.14 2.58
C LEU A 152 -8.92 -9.56 2.61
N LEU A 153 -9.70 -9.89 3.63
CA LEU A 153 -11.04 -9.34 3.82
C LEU A 153 -11.01 -7.82 4.00
N GLU A 154 -10.09 -7.31 4.83
CA GLU A 154 -9.89 -5.87 4.97
C GLU A 154 -9.46 -5.23 3.65
N HIS A 155 -8.55 -5.86 2.91
CA HIS A 155 -8.13 -5.37 1.61
C HIS A 155 -9.32 -5.27 0.65
N PHE A 156 -10.13 -6.31 0.55
CA PHE A 156 -11.35 -6.32 -0.26
C PHE A 156 -12.32 -5.23 0.17
N TYR A 157 -12.55 -5.07 1.47
CA TYR A 157 -13.39 -4.00 2.01
C TYR A 157 -12.91 -2.61 1.58
N TYR A 158 -11.61 -2.31 1.69
CA TYR A 158 -11.07 -1.02 1.25
C TYR A 158 -11.10 -0.84 -0.27
N THR A 159 -10.95 -1.90 -1.05
CA THR A 159 -11.14 -1.87 -2.52
C THR A 159 -12.57 -1.50 -2.88
N VAL A 160 -13.56 -2.14 -2.26
CA VAL A 160 -14.99 -1.85 -2.47
C VAL A 160 -15.30 -0.42 -2.03
N CYS A 161 -14.79 0.03 -0.87
CA CYS A 161 -14.95 1.41 -0.40
C CYS A 161 -14.34 2.42 -1.37
N ALA A 162 -13.15 2.13 -1.92
CA ALA A 162 -12.52 2.97 -2.92
C ALA A 162 -13.39 3.02 -4.20
N PHE A 163 -13.99 1.92 -4.62
CA PHE A 163 -14.82 1.86 -5.82
C PHE A 163 -16.16 2.60 -5.66
N ILE A 164 -16.85 2.38 -4.55
CA ILE A 164 -18.17 2.97 -4.29
C ILE A 164 -18.04 4.47 -4.00
N TYR A 165 -17.17 4.82 -3.04
CA TYR A 165 -17.06 6.18 -2.50
C TYR A 165 -16.01 7.00 -3.25
N VAL A 166 -16.44 7.58 -4.37
CA VAL A 166 -15.62 8.43 -5.24
C VAL A 166 -15.58 9.90 -4.77
N ASP A 167 -16.59 10.33 -4.04
CA ASP A 167 -16.82 11.73 -3.70
C ASP A 167 -16.03 12.22 -2.46
N SER A 168 -15.90 13.54 -2.36
CA SER A 168 -15.42 14.23 -1.16
C SER A 168 -16.38 13.99 0.00
N ARG A 169 -15.87 13.47 1.12
CA ARG A 169 -16.66 13.09 2.30
C ARG A 169 -15.76 12.86 3.51
N LYS A 170 -16.33 12.89 4.70
CA LYS A 170 -15.64 12.50 5.92
C LYS A 170 -15.23 11.01 5.89
N ILE A 171 -14.00 10.70 6.31
CA ILE A 171 -13.52 9.31 6.41
C ILE A 171 -14.46 8.51 7.34
N GLY A 172 -14.88 7.32 6.89
CA GLY A 172 -15.74 6.42 7.66
C GLY A 172 -17.24 6.68 7.53
N SER A 173 -17.66 7.70 6.78
CA SER A 173 -19.08 7.90 6.48
C SER A 173 -19.66 6.70 5.71
N LYS A 174 -20.91 6.31 5.99
CA LYS A 174 -21.63 5.23 5.30
C LYS A 174 -22.73 5.73 4.36
N THR A 175 -22.87 7.04 4.18
CA THR A 175 -23.86 7.62 3.27
C THR A 175 -23.57 7.25 1.82
N SER A 176 -24.56 6.73 1.10
CA SER A 176 -24.41 6.37 -0.31
C SER A 176 -24.10 7.61 -1.15
N PRO A 177 -23.07 7.56 -2.03
CA PRO A 177 -22.76 8.69 -2.91
C PRO A 177 -23.83 8.85 -4.00
N ALA A 178 -24.03 10.08 -4.46
CA ALA A 178 -24.92 10.35 -5.57
C ALA A 178 -24.35 9.72 -6.85
N ASN A 179 -25.19 8.99 -7.60
CA ASN A 179 -24.78 8.38 -8.86
C ASN A 179 -24.82 9.41 -9.99
N THR A 180 -23.80 10.27 -10.03
CA THR A 180 -23.62 11.25 -11.11
C THR A 180 -22.86 10.63 -12.30
N ARG A 181 -23.00 11.22 -13.49
CA ARG A 181 -22.22 10.84 -14.68
C ARG A 181 -20.70 10.93 -14.43
N LYS A 182 -20.27 11.92 -13.62
CA LYS A 182 -18.87 12.09 -13.21
C LYS A 182 -18.39 10.88 -12.41
N ASN A 183 -19.18 10.41 -11.45
CA ASN A 183 -18.82 9.29 -10.58
C ASN A 183 -18.74 7.97 -11.35
N TRP A 184 -19.64 7.77 -12.32
CA TRP A 184 -19.57 6.63 -13.24
C TRP A 184 -18.31 6.63 -14.10
N MET A 185 -17.89 7.79 -14.65
CA MET A 185 -16.63 7.86 -15.40
C MET A 185 -15.42 7.53 -14.53
N VAL A 186 -15.39 8.00 -13.28
CA VAL A 186 -14.28 7.69 -12.37
C VAL A 186 -14.23 6.20 -12.03
N ARG A 187 -15.38 5.58 -11.77
CA ARG A 187 -15.48 4.11 -11.58
C ARG A 187 -14.95 3.35 -12.80
N LEU A 188 -15.30 3.79 -14.01
CA LEU A 188 -14.79 3.20 -15.25
C LEU A 188 -13.26 3.31 -15.34
N PHE A 189 -12.67 4.46 -14.99
CA PHE A 189 -11.20 4.60 -14.96
C PHE A 189 -10.53 3.67 -13.95
N PHE A 190 -11.17 3.41 -12.80
CA PHE A 190 -10.66 2.40 -11.87
C PHE A 190 -10.73 0.99 -12.47
N LEU A 191 -11.85 0.62 -13.10
CA LEU A 191 -11.96 -0.68 -13.76
C LEU A 191 -10.90 -0.86 -14.86
N ILE A 192 -10.71 0.15 -15.70
CA ILE A 192 -9.67 0.13 -16.74
C ILE A 192 -8.29 0.03 -16.11
N GLY A 193 -8.00 0.80 -15.05
CA GLY A 193 -6.72 0.74 -14.35
C GLY A 193 -6.44 -0.64 -13.75
N ILE A 194 -7.44 -1.27 -13.13
CA ILE A 194 -7.36 -2.63 -12.61
C ILE A 194 -7.13 -3.62 -13.75
N ALA A 195 -7.93 -3.57 -14.82
CA ALA A 195 -7.82 -4.46 -15.97
C ALA A 195 -6.44 -4.39 -16.64
N ILE A 196 -5.89 -3.18 -16.82
CA ILE A 196 -4.53 -2.98 -17.33
C ILE A 196 -3.52 -3.58 -16.37
N SER A 197 -3.62 -3.29 -15.06
CA SER A 197 -2.65 -3.80 -14.08
C SER A 197 -2.67 -5.32 -13.96
N THR A 198 -3.84 -5.96 -14.04
CA THR A 198 -3.97 -7.41 -13.91
C THR A 198 -3.52 -8.12 -15.19
N SER A 199 -3.95 -7.65 -16.36
CA SER A 199 -3.54 -8.23 -17.65
C SER A 199 -2.04 -8.08 -17.91
N THR A 200 -1.50 -6.87 -17.74
CA THR A 200 -0.07 -6.62 -17.93
C THR A 200 0.76 -7.37 -16.90
N GLY A 201 0.30 -7.39 -15.64
CA GLY A 201 0.98 -8.11 -14.57
C GLY A 201 1.00 -9.62 -14.82
N TYR A 202 -0.11 -10.22 -15.24
CA TYR A 202 -0.15 -11.63 -15.63
C TYR A 202 0.79 -11.96 -16.79
N GLY A 203 0.76 -11.16 -17.86
CA GLY A 203 1.67 -11.34 -19.00
C GLY A 203 3.14 -11.22 -18.60
N ALA A 204 3.49 -10.27 -17.73
CA ALA A 204 4.85 -10.12 -17.22
C ALA A 204 5.32 -11.35 -16.45
N PHE A 205 4.49 -11.91 -15.56
CA PHE A 205 4.86 -13.13 -14.82
C PHE A 205 4.95 -14.36 -15.72
N GLN A 206 4.13 -14.47 -16.76
CA GLN A 206 4.26 -15.55 -17.74
C GLN A 206 5.59 -15.46 -18.49
N ILE A 207 5.97 -14.27 -18.96
CA ILE A 207 7.25 -14.07 -19.65
C ILE A 207 8.42 -14.39 -18.73
N LEU A 208 8.39 -13.91 -17.48
CA LEU A 208 9.44 -14.18 -16.50
C LEU A 208 9.57 -15.68 -16.16
N ALA A 209 8.44 -16.40 -16.10
CA ALA A 209 8.45 -17.84 -15.93
C ALA A 209 9.03 -18.56 -17.16
N THR A 210 8.67 -18.12 -18.38
CA THR A 210 9.23 -18.72 -19.61
C THR A 210 10.73 -18.50 -19.78
N MET A 211 11.27 -17.41 -19.21
CA MET A 211 12.70 -17.10 -19.21
C MET A 211 13.44 -17.73 -18.01
N ASP A 212 12.76 -18.52 -17.18
CA ASP A 212 13.29 -19.14 -15.96
C ASP A 212 13.89 -18.13 -14.96
N LEU A 213 13.39 -16.88 -14.98
CA LEU A 213 13.88 -15.78 -14.14
C LEU A 213 13.11 -15.65 -12.83
N ALA A 214 11.79 -15.88 -12.86
CA ALA A 214 10.95 -15.77 -11.67
C ALA A 214 9.76 -16.72 -11.72
N HIS A 215 9.66 -17.55 -10.70
CA HIS A 215 8.55 -18.47 -10.47
C HIS A 215 7.77 -18.05 -9.23
N VAL A 216 6.45 -17.94 -9.37
CA VAL A 216 5.55 -17.60 -8.27
C VAL A 216 4.54 -18.73 -8.13
N LYS A 217 4.36 -19.21 -6.90
CA LYS A 217 3.36 -20.25 -6.63
C LYS A 217 1.95 -19.74 -6.94
N PRO A 218 1.03 -20.56 -7.48
CA PRO A 218 -0.33 -20.13 -7.79
C PRO A 218 -1.07 -19.51 -6.59
N ILE A 219 -0.86 -20.06 -5.40
CA ILE A 219 -1.43 -19.54 -4.15
C ILE A 219 -0.88 -18.15 -3.84
N GLU A 220 0.44 -17.96 -3.92
CA GLU A 220 1.07 -16.66 -3.70
C GLU A 220 0.64 -15.63 -4.75
N TYR A 221 0.43 -16.07 -6.00
CA TYR A 221 -0.12 -15.22 -7.04
C TYR A 221 -1.51 -14.71 -6.65
N ALA A 222 -2.40 -15.61 -6.24
CA ALA A 222 -3.76 -15.26 -5.85
C ALA A 222 -3.81 -14.36 -4.61
N VAL A 223 -2.96 -14.64 -3.62
CA VAL A 223 -3.01 -14.00 -2.29
C VAL A 223 -2.18 -12.72 -2.21
N VAL A 224 -1.10 -12.59 -2.98
CA VAL A 224 -0.22 -11.40 -2.96
C VAL A 224 -0.33 -10.60 -4.23
N VAL A 225 -0.14 -11.25 -5.38
CA VAL A 225 0.01 -10.55 -6.66
C VAL A 225 -1.30 -9.90 -7.08
N ILE A 226 -2.43 -10.61 -6.99
CA ILE A 226 -3.74 -10.05 -7.34
C ILE A 226 -4.09 -8.82 -6.47
N PRO A 227 -4.05 -8.87 -5.12
CA PRO A 227 -4.29 -7.69 -4.29
C PRO A 227 -3.33 -6.53 -4.57
N PHE A 228 -2.07 -6.83 -4.89
CA PHE A 228 -1.11 -5.82 -5.31
C PHE A 228 -1.50 -5.16 -6.63
N GLN A 229 -1.84 -5.95 -7.65
CA GLN A 229 -2.28 -5.45 -8.97
C GLN A 229 -3.57 -4.63 -8.86
N VAL A 230 -4.54 -5.07 -8.05
CA VAL A 230 -5.77 -4.30 -7.80
C VAL A 230 -5.44 -2.95 -7.18
N ASN A 231 -4.58 -2.92 -6.16
CA ASN A 231 -4.12 -1.68 -5.52
C ASN A 231 -3.41 -0.74 -6.51
N PHE A 232 -2.51 -1.29 -7.34
CA PHE A 232 -1.81 -0.54 -8.37
C PHE A 232 -2.77 -0.01 -9.45
N GLY A 233 -3.75 -0.81 -9.87
CA GLY A 233 -4.78 -0.41 -10.81
C GLY A 233 -5.67 0.71 -10.29
N VAL A 234 -6.10 0.64 -9.03
CA VAL A 234 -6.82 1.75 -8.38
C VAL A 234 -5.94 2.99 -8.35
N PHE A 235 -4.65 2.86 -8.01
CA PHE A 235 -3.71 3.97 -8.04
C PHE A 235 -3.59 4.60 -9.45
N LEU A 236 -3.46 3.80 -10.51
CA LEU A 236 -3.44 4.30 -11.89
C LEU A 236 -4.72 5.07 -12.24
N GLY A 237 -5.88 4.52 -11.91
CA GLY A 237 -7.15 5.19 -12.15
C GLY A 237 -7.27 6.52 -11.39
N THR A 238 -6.68 6.64 -10.19
CA THR A 238 -6.66 7.91 -9.45
C THR A 238 -5.79 8.97 -10.13
N ILE A 239 -4.67 8.57 -10.73
CA ILE A 239 -3.82 9.47 -11.52
C ILE A 239 -4.57 9.94 -12.77
N MET A 240 -5.29 9.04 -13.44
CA MET A 240 -6.11 9.39 -14.61
C MET A 240 -7.22 10.38 -14.24
N GLN A 241 -7.94 10.13 -13.15
CA GLN A 241 -8.95 11.06 -12.61
C GLN A 241 -8.32 12.45 -12.33
N PHE A 242 -7.18 12.49 -11.64
CA PHE A 242 -6.50 13.75 -11.32
C PHE A 242 -6.10 14.53 -12.59
N ARG A 243 -5.57 13.83 -13.60
CA ARG A 243 -5.20 14.43 -14.88
C ARG A 243 -6.41 14.98 -15.63
N MET A 244 -7.55 14.28 -15.58
CA MET A 244 -8.79 14.74 -16.19
C MET A 244 -9.31 16.00 -15.49
N GLU A 245 -9.43 16.00 -14.16
CA GLU A 245 -9.89 17.16 -13.40
C GLU A 245 -9.01 18.38 -13.63
N LYS A 246 -7.67 18.19 -13.68
CA LYS A 246 -6.73 19.26 -14.00
C LYS A 246 -6.93 19.83 -15.41
N ARG A 247 -7.29 18.98 -16.40
CA ARG A 247 -7.58 19.43 -17.77
C ARG A 247 -8.90 20.19 -17.84
N ILE A 248 -9.93 19.73 -17.13
CA ILE A 248 -11.24 20.39 -17.08
C ILE A 248 -11.10 21.77 -16.42
N ALA A 249 -10.47 21.84 -15.25
CA ALA A 249 -10.24 23.10 -14.55
C ALA A 249 -9.45 24.12 -15.38
N ARG A 250 -8.45 23.68 -16.16
CA ARG A 250 -7.73 24.55 -17.10
C ARG A 250 -8.62 25.07 -18.22
N LYS A 251 -9.48 24.23 -18.80
CA LYS A 251 -10.43 24.65 -19.83
C LYS A 251 -11.46 25.63 -19.29
N GLU A 252 -11.96 25.42 -18.08
CA GLU A 252 -12.88 26.34 -17.41
C GLU A 252 -12.22 27.67 -17.09
N ALA A 253 -10.98 27.67 -16.58
CA ALA A 253 -10.22 28.90 -16.35
C ALA A 253 -9.98 29.69 -17.64
N MET A 254 -9.65 29.02 -18.75
CA MET A 254 -9.50 29.68 -20.06
C MET A 254 -10.83 30.26 -20.56
N LYS A 255 -11.95 29.54 -20.40
CA LYS A 255 -13.28 30.06 -20.76
C LYS A 255 -13.65 31.28 -19.92
N LEU A 256 -13.41 31.25 -18.61
CA LEU A 256 -13.67 32.39 -17.72
C LEU A 256 -12.79 33.59 -18.08
N ALA A 257 -11.53 33.37 -18.46
CA ALA A 257 -10.64 34.43 -18.93
C ALA A 257 -11.13 35.02 -20.27
N ALA A 258 -11.59 34.19 -21.20
CA ALA A 258 -12.15 34.63 -22.48
C ALA A 258 -13.43 35.46 -22.27
N VAL A 259 -14.36 35.02 -21.41
CA VAL A 259 -15.57 35.76 -21.07
C VAL A 259 -15.24 37.11 -20.42
N LYS A 260 -14.27 37.15 -19.50
CA LYS A 260 -13.82 38.42 -18.88
C LYS A 260 -13.21 39.38 -19.91
N TYR A 261 -12.46 38.87 -20.87
CA TYR A 261 -11.88 39.67 -21.95
C TYR A 261 -12.97 40.22 -22.88
N GLU A 262 -13.92 39.39 -23.31
CA GLU A 262 -15.06 39.84 -24.11
C GLU A 262 -15.88 40.91 -23.37
N GLN A 263 -16.16 40.70 -22.08
CA GLN A 263 -16.90 41.66 -21.27
C GLN A 263 -16.14 42.99 -21.13
N ALA A 264 -14.84 42.98 -20.88
CA ALA A 264 -14.02 44.19 -20.85
C ALA A 264 -14.02 44.94 -22.19
N THR A 265 -13.97 44.23 -23.33
CA THR A 265 -14.03 44.86 -24.65
C THR A 265 -15.41 45.45 -24.98
N VAL A 266 -16.49 44.89 -24.44
CA VAL A 266 -17.84 45.45 -24.58
C VAL A 266 -17.99 46.69 -23.71
N ASP A 267 -17.51 46.64 -22.47
CA ASP A 267 -17.54 47.78 -21.55
C ASP A 267 -16.72 48.97 -22.10
N GLU A 268 -15.55 48.73 -22.69
CA GLU A 268 -14.76 49.78 -23.37
C GLU A 268 -15.49 50.39 -24.56
N LYS A 269 -16.15 49.57 -25.39
CA LYS A 269 -16.93 50.07 -26.54
C LYS A 269 -18.14 50.88 -26.12
N GLN A 270 -18.80 50.48 -25.02
CA GLN A 270 -19.95 51.19 -24.50
C GLN A 270 -19.52 52.54 -23.90
N ALA A 271 -18.40 52.59 -23.18
CA ALA A 271 -17.84 53.85 -22.68
C ALA A 271 -17.44 54.83 -23.80
N LEU A 272 -17.07 54.33 -24.98
CA LEU A 272 -16.76 55.17 -26.15
C LEU A 272 -18.01 55.69 -26.89
N LEU A 273 -19.19 55.09 -26.68
CA LEU A 273 -20.45 55.50 -27.31
C LEU A 273 -21.26 56.48 -26.44
N ASP A 274 -20.95 56.57 -25.14
CA ASP A 274 -21.59 57.47 -24.19
C ASP A 274 -20.96 58.89 -24.16
N VAL A 275 -20.06 59.21 -25.12
CA VAL A 275 -19.41 60.52 -25.33
C VAL A 275 -19.92 61.15 -26.63
#